data_AF-A0A086QU66-F1
#
_entry.id   AF-A0A086QU66-F1
#
_cell.length_a   1.000
_cell.length_b   1.000
_cell.length_c   1.000
_cell.angle_alpha   90.00
_cell.angle_beta   90.00
_cell.angle_gamma   90.00
#
_symmetry.space_group_name_H-M   'P 1'
#
loop_
_entity.id
_entity.type
_entity.pdbx_description
1 polymer ?
#
loop_
_entity_poly.entity_id
_entity_poly.type
_entity_poly.pdbx_seq_one_letter_code
_entity_poly.pdbx_strand_id
1 'polypeptide(L)'
;VYTGTSVNLYYGAWPVAPEEKPKTFIKMICVKSQMLKVVGLHVVGMGADEMIQGFGVAMKMGATKADFDNCVAVHPTAAEEVVTLPPWGLSHKDL
;
A
#
# COMPACT_ATOMS: atom_id res chain seq x y z
N VAL A 1 -1.18 -4.34 -12.14
CA VAL A 1 -0.45 -3.19 -11.54
C VAL A 1 -1.50 -2.35 -10.86
N TYR A 2 -1.28 -2.02 -9.59
CA TYR A 2 -2.21 -1.27 -8.75
C TYR A 2 -1.49 0.00 -8.28
N THR A 3 -2.18 1.13 -8.29
CA THR A 3 -1.61 2.43 -7.92
C THR A 3 -2.57 3.23 -7.06
N GLY A 4 -2.03 3.97 -6.11
CA GLY A 4 -2.77 4.87 -5.24
C GLY A 4 -2.03 6.19 -5.08
N THR A 5 -2.78 7.27 -4.89
CA THR A 5 -2.23 8.56 -4.47
C THR A 5 -3.15 9.17 -3.45
N SER A 6 -2.63 9.47 -2.27
CA SER A 6 -3.40 10.00 -1.15
C SER A 6 -2.61 11.08 -0.44
N VAL A 7 -3.31 11.87 0.36
CA VAL A 7 -2.69 12.75 1.36
C VAL A 7 -2.75 12.01 2.68
N ASN A 8 -1.63 11.86 3.37
CA ASN A 8 -1.62 11.21 4.69
C ASN A 8 -2.58 11.93 5.63
N LEU A 9 -3.45 11.18 6.31
CA LEU A 9 -4.37 11.74 7.31
C LEU A 9 -3.64 12.43 8.46
N TYR A 10 -2.36 12.11 8.67
CA TYR A 10 -1.45 12.89 9.54
C TYR A 10 -1.63 14.39 9.33
N TYR A 11 -1.63 14.90 8.10
CA TYR A 11 -1.80 16.34 7.82
C TYR A 11 -3.22 16.89 8.08
N GLY A 12 -4.18 16.05 8.48
CA GLY A 12 -5.53 16.47 8.85
C GLY A 12 -5.58 17.20 10.19
N ALA A 13 -4.68 16.88 11.11
CA ALA A 13 -4.63 17.49 12.45
C ALA A 13 -3.72 18.74 12.55
N TRP A 14 -3.03 19.11 11.46
CA TRP A 14 -2.13 20.26 11.42
C TRP A 14 -2.67 21.38 10.53
N PRO A 15 -2.36 22.65 10.84
CA PRO A 15 -2.80 23.82 10.06
C PRO A 15 -1.95 23.97 8.78
N VAL A 16 -1.95 22.95 7.92
CA VAL A 16 -1.29 22.96 6.61
C VAL A 16 -2.35 23.21 5.54
N ALA A 17 -2.11 24.19 4.66
CA ALA A 17 -3.02 24.49 3.56
C ALA A 17 -3.17 23.26 2.64
N PRO A 18 -4.37 22.96 2.10
CA PRO A 18 -4.60 21.76 1.29
C PRO A 18 -3.61 21.56 0.14
N GLU A 19 -3.17 22.64 -0.50
CA GLU A 19 -2.27 22.66 -1.66
C GLU A 19 -0.82 22.35 -1.26
N GLU A 20 -0.47 22.59 0.00
CA GLU A 20 0.86 22.36 0.56
C GLU A 20 1.04 20.96 1.12
N LYS A 21 -0.05 20.19 1.30
CA LYS A 21 0.00 18.83 1.86
C LYS A 21 0.71 17.88 0.88
N PRO A 22 1.90 17.36 1.22
CA PRO A 22 2.60 16.42 0.36
C PRO A 22 1.78 15.14 0.15
N LYS A 23 1.77 14.65 -1.08
CA LYS A 23 1.07 13.42 -1.44
C LYS A 23 1.99 12.21 -1.27
N THR A 24 1.40 11.10 -0.88
CA THR A 24 2.03 9.78 -0.91
C THR A 24 1.57 9.06 -2.18
N PHE A 25 2.53 8.53 -2.95
CA PHE A 25 2.28 7.69 -4.12
C PHE A 25 2.67 6.24 -3.81
N ILE A 26 1.81 5.29 -4.19
CA ILE A 26 2.04 3.85 -4.00
C ILE A 26 1.83 3.14 -5.34
N LYS A 27 2.71 2.17 -5.63
CA LYS A 27 2.58 1.25 -6.78
C LYS A 27 2.90 -0.18 -6.38
N MET A 28 1.95 -1.09 -6.61
CA MET A 28 2.11 -2.53 -6.43
C MET A 28 2.08 -3.26 -7.77
N ILE A 29 3.09 -4.09 -8.00
CA ILE A 29 3.29 -4.86 -9.23
C ILE A 29 3.10 -6.34 -8.89
N CYS A 30 2.15 -6.98 -9.58
CA CYS A 30 1.79 -8.37 -9.37
C CYS A 30 1.94 -9.18 -10.65
N VAL A 31 2.27 -10.47 -10.53
CA VAL A 31 2.33 -11.41 -11.65
C VAL A 31 1.04 -12.22 -11.71
N LYS A 32 0.22 -12.01 -12.75
CA LYS A 32 -1.09 -12.67 -12.88
C LYS A 32 -1.01 -14.19 -12.95
N SER A 33 -0.03 -14.75 -13.67
CA SER A 33 0.18 -16.20 -13.76
C SER A 33 0.67 -16.85 -12.46
N GLN A 34 0.93 -16.07 -11.41
CA GLN A 34 1.38 -16.54 -10.10
C GLN A 34 0.42 -16.07 -9.00
N MET A 35 -0.90 -16.18 -9.24
CA MET A 35 -1.94 -15.79 -8.27
C MET A 35 -1.71 -14.36 -7.74
N LEU A 36 -1.43 -13.42 -8.65
CA LEU A 36 -1.10 -12.02 -8.30
C LEU A 36 -0.01 -11.87 -7.21
N LYS A 37 1.00 -12.76 -7.21
CA LYS A 37 2.20 -12.60 -6.38
C LYS A 37 2.80 -11.20 -6.54
N VAL A 38 3.05 -10.53 -5.41
CA VAL A 38 3.63 -9.19 -5.39
C VAL A 38 5.13 -9.29 -5.68
N VAL A 39 5.57 -8.74 -6.82
CA VAL A 39 6.96 -8.75 -7.26
C VAL A 39 7.62 -7.37 -7.23
N GLY A 40 6.84 -6.33 -6.94
CA GLY A 40 7.35 -4.98 -6.73
C GLY A 40 6.38 -4.15 -5.90
N LEU A 41 6.92 -3.39 -4.96
CA LEU A 41 6.20 -2.41 -4.17
C LEU A 41 7.04 -1.13 -4.11
N HIS A 42 6.46 -0.02 -4.51
CA HIS A 42 7.12 1.29 -4.51
C HIS A 42 6.26 2.28 -3.74
N VAL A 43 6.88 3.03 -2.84
CA VAL A 43 6.24 4.08 -2.05
C VAL A 43 7.10 5.32 -2.13
N VAL A 44 6.48 6.46 -2.42
CA VAL A 44 7.11 7.79 -2.38
C VAL A 44 6.23 8.68 -1.53
N GLY A 45 6.70 9.05 -0.34
CA GLY A 45 5.93 9.84 0.62
C GLY A 45 6.53 9.76 2.02
N MET A 46 5.89 10.46 2.96
CA MET A 46 6.31 10.47 4.37
C MET A 46 6.21 9.07 4.98
N GLY A 47 7.29 8.62 5.62
CA GLY A 47 7.39 7.32 6.30
C GLY A 47 7.71 6.14 5.37
N ALA A 48 7.98 6.37 4.08
CA ALA A 48 8.32 5.31 3.14
C ALA A 48 9.63 4.57 3.49
N ASP A 49 10.57 5.29 4.10
CA ASP A 49 11.85 4.81 4.60
C ASP A 49 11.71 3.68 5.62
N GLU A 50 10.77 3.80 6.56
CA GLU A 50 10.49 2.78 7.58
C GLU A 50 9.46 1.75 7.09
N MET A 51 8.43 2.19 6.38
CA MET A 51 7.31 1.34 5.94
C MET A 51 7.76 0.18 5.06
N ILE A 52 8.66 0.43 4.10
CA ILE A 52 8.98 -0.56 3.06
C ILE A 52 9.73 -1.78 3.60
N GLN A 53 10.43 -1.63 4.73
CA GLN A 53 11.22 -2.70 5.31
C GLN A 53 10.35 -3.91 5.72
N GLY A 54 9.22 -3.66 6.38
CA GLY A 54 8.27 -4.71 6.79
C GLY A 54 7.66 -5.43 5.59
N PHE A 55 7.25 -4.68 4.56
CA PHE A 55 6.73 -5.29 3.33
C PHE A 55 7.79 -6.09 2.56
N GLY A 56 9.07 -5.70 2.66
CA GLY A 56 10.17 -6.48 2.12
C GLY A 56 10.22 -7.92 2.66
N VAL A 57 9.90 -8.11 3.95
CA VAL A 57 9.78 -9.44 4.57
C VAL A 57 8.60 -10.21 3.99
N ALA A 58 7.42 -9.59 3.89
CA ALA A 58 6.23 -10.24 3.31
C ALA A 58 6.45 -10.66 1.84
N MET A 59 7.09 -9.79 1.05
CA MET A 59 7.46 -10.10 -0.34
C MET A 59 8.47 -11.26 -0.42
N LYS A 60 9.43 -11.33 0.51
CA LYS A 60 10.37 -12.46 0.61
C LYS A 60 9.66 -13.78 0.91
N MET A 61 8.59 -13.75 1.70
CA MET A 61 7.72 -14.90 1.99
C MET A 61 6.80 -15.27 0.82
N GLY A 62 6.74 -14.45 -0.23
CA GLY A 62 5.98 -14.72 -1.45
C GLY A 62 4.53 -14.23 -1.42
N ALA A 63 4.25 -13.20 -0.61
CA ALA A 63 2.90 -12.63 -0.48
C ALA A 63 2.23 -12.30 -1.84
N THR A 64 0.93 -12.56 -1.91
CA THR A 64 0.04 -12.21 -3.03
C THR A 64 -0.78 -10.96 -2.73
N LYS A 65 -1.45 -10.39 -3.74
CA LYS A 65 -2.40 -9.28 -3.50
C LYS A 65 -3.49 -9.64 -2.49
N ALA A 66 -3.96 -10.90 -2.45
CA ALA A 66 -4.95 -11.30 -1.46
C ALA A 66 -4.37 -11.30 -0.04
N ASP A 67 -3.09 -11.63 0.16
CA ASP A 67 -2.46 -11.57 1.49
C ASP A 67 -2.40 -10.13 2.01
N PHE A 68 -2.16 -9.16 1.11
CA PHE A 68 -2.24 -7.73 1.43
C PHE A 68 -3.69 -7.32 1.75
N ASP A 69 -4.67 -7.71 0.92
CA ASP A 69 -6.07 -7.33 1.10
C ASP A 69 -6.72 -7.93 2.35
N ASN A 70 -6.23 -9.08 2.80
CA ASN A 70 -6.66 -9.73 4.04
C ASN A 70 -6.01 -9.13 5.31
N CYS A 71 -5.05 -8.21 5.15
CA CYS A 71 -4.43 -7.51 6.28
C CYS A 71 -5.33 -6.38 6.76
N VAL A 72 -5.58 -6.31 8.07
CA VAL A 72 -6.31 -5.20 8.68
C VAL A 72 -5.45 -3.93 8.60
N ALA A 73 -6.02 -2.89 7.99
CA ALA A 73 -5.44 -1.56 7.95
C ALA A 73 -5.17 -0.98 9.35
N VAL A 74 -3.95 -0.47 9.57
CA VAL A 74 -3.63 0.33 10.75
C VAL A 74 -3.95 1.79 10.45
N HIS A 75 -4.90 2.36 11.18
CA HIS A 75 -5.41 3.72 10.94
C HIS A 75 -5.09 4.66 12.12
N PRO A 76 -4.66 5.92 11.90
CA PRO A 76 -4.38 6.54 10.59
C PRO A 76 -2.91 6.40 10.16
N THR A 77 -2.63 5.75 9.03
CA THR A 77 -1.25 5.64 8.51
C THR A 77 -1.19 5.71 6.99
N ALA A 78 -0.06 6.14 6.43
CA ALA A 78 0.17 6.02 4.98
C ALA A 78 0.20 4.56 4.50
N ALA A 79 0.60 3.64 5.40
CA ALA A 79 0.77 2.23 5.08
C ALA A 79 -0.56 1.51 4.88
N GLU A 80 -1.66 2.03 5.43
CA GLU A 80 -2.99 1.44 5.25
C GLU A 80 -3.38 1.35 3.78
N GLU A 81 -2.99 2.35 2.98
CA GLU A 81 -3.22 2.39 1.54
C GLU A 81 -2.56 1.22 0.79
N VAL A 82 -1.45 0.66 1.31
CA VAL A 82 -0.78 -0.50 0.69
C VAL A 82 -1.63 -1.76 0.79
N VAL A 83 -2.43 -1.89 1.86
CA VAL A 83 -3.30 -3.05 2.12
C VAL A 83 -4.76 -2.80 1.71
N THR A 84 -5.07 -1.62 1.17
CA THR A 84 -6.41 -1.25 0.67
C THR A 84 -6.43 -0.79 -0.79
N LEU A 85 -5.36 -1.04 -1.56
CA LEU A 85 -5.27 -0.66 -2.97
C LEU A 85 -6.43 -1.22 -3.82
N PRO A 86 -7.13 -0.37 -4.60
CA PRO A 86 -8.29 -0.79 -5.39
C PRO A 86 -7.91 -1.59 -6.65
N PRO A 87 -8.72 -2.58 -7.07
CA PRO A 87 -9.82 -3.18 -6.32
C PRO A 87 -9.32 -3.86 -5.04
N TRP A 88 -10.02 -3.61 -3.93
CA TRP A 88 -9.73 -4.13 -2.61
C TRP A 88 -10.69 -5.26 -2.25
N GLY A 89 -10.27 -6.15 -1.34
CA GLY A 89 -11.05 -7.29 -0.87
C GLY A 89 -10.95 -8.52 -1.77
N LEU A 90 -9.86 -8.67 -2.53
CA LEU A 90 -9.62 -9.88 -3.30
C LEU A 90 -9.31 -11.05 -2.36
N SER A 91 -10.01 -12.17 -2.53
CA SER A 91 -9.70 -13.43 -1.87
C SER A 91 -8.82 -14.30 -2.76
N HIS A 92 -8.19 -15.33 -2.19
CA HIS A 92 -7.44 -16.33 -2.98
C HIS A 92 -8.29 -17.05 -4.04
N LYS A 93 -9.63 -16.98 -3.96
CA LYS A 93 -10.53 -17.53 -4.98
C LYS A 93 -10.68 -16.62 -6.20
N ASP A 94 -10.30 -15.34 -6.06
CA ASP A 94 -10.37 -14.31 -7.10
C ASP A 94 -9.03 -14.16 -7.85
N LEU A 95 -8.00 -14.95 -7.48
CA LEU A 95 -6.62 -14.86 -7.97
C LEU A 95 -6.29 -15.83 -9.11
#